data_AF-A0A537SZ89-F1
#
_entry.id   AF-A0A537SZ89-F1
#
_cell.length_a   1.000
_cell.length_b   1.000
_cell.length_c   1.000
_cell.angle_alpha   90.00
_cell.angle_beta   90.00
_cell.angle_gamma   90.00
#
_symmetry.space_group_name_H-M   'P 1'
#
loop_
_entity.id
_entity.type
_entity.pdbx_description
1 polymer ?
#
loop_
_entity_poly.entity_id
_entity_poly.type
_entity_poly.pdbx_seq_one_letter_code
_entity_poly.pdbx_strand_id
1 'polypeptide(L)'
;MSVSNNSSQRYRDFVIAAACGAFVAAMVGAAYAAVPLYNWFCRTTGFGGTPQLATAAPAEILGRKLKVRFDANVAGGLPWRFEPEQRSVDVKIGEVVTVSYQVINESARETEGVASYNVSPPTAGAYFSKINCFCFTDQRLKPGEKRDLAVVFFIAPELVKDSEQDGLDTITLSYTMYPSRQAEPGRAERGAASAGGRS
;
A
#
# COMPACT_ATOMS: atom_id res chain seq x y z
N MET A 1 72.24 -20.58 -22.66
CA MET A 1 71.68 -19.77 -23.76
C MET A 1 70.71 -18.77 -23.17
N SER A 2 71.06 -17.49 -23.25
CA SER A 2 70.28 -16.37 -22.72
C SER A 2 69.30 -15.86 -23.78
N VAL A 3 68.14 -15.42 -23.29
CA VAL A 3 67.29 -14.34 -23.81
C VAL A 3 66.67 -14.56 -25.20
N SER A 4 65.37 -14.93 -25.22
CA SER A 4 64.32 -14.21 -25.98
C SER A 4 62.98 -14.95 -25.92
N ASN A 5 62.12 -14.63 -24.94
CA ASN A 5 60.66 -14.72 -25.15
C ASN A 5 59.82 -13.96 -24.11
N ASN A 6 60.40 -13.03 -23.34
CA ASN A 6 59.68 -12.37 -22.25
C ASN A 6 58.83 -11.18 -22.75
N SER A 7 59.23 -10.51 -23.84
CA SER A 7 58.52 -9.36 -24.40
C SER A 7 57.25 -9.74 -25.16
N SER A 8 57.27 -10.83 -25.93
CA SER A 8 56.14 -11.36 -26.71
C SER A 8 55.06 -11.98 -25.80
N GLN A 9 55.45 -12.71 -24.74
CA GLN A 9 54.52 -13.21 -23.73
C GLN A 9 53.88 -12.06 -22.95
N ARG A 10 54.68 -11.13 -22.42
CA ARG A 10 54.14 -9.97 -21.68
C ARG A 10 53.22 -9.09 -22.52
N TYR A 11 53.51 -8.92 -23.81
CA TYR A 11 52.62 -8.18 -24.72
C TYR A 11 51.29 -8.92 -24.94
N ARG A 12 51.33 -10.25 -25.15
CA ARG A 12 50.11 -11.06 -25.28
C ARG A 12 49.29 -11.05 -23.99
N ASP A 13 49.94 -11.18 -22.84
CA ASP A 13 49.28 -11.15 -21.53
C ASP A 13 48.66 -9.77 -21.28
N PHE A 14 49.33 -8.68 -21.68
CA PHE A 14 48.79 -7.33 -21.57
C PHE A 14 47.61 -7.09 -22.53
N VAL A 15 47.69 -7.58 -23.76
CA VAL A 15 46.59 -7.50 -24.74
C VAL A 15 45.38 -8.31 -24.26
N ILE A 16 45.59 -9.50 -23.70
CA ILE A 16 44.52 -10.32 -23.13
C ILE A 16 43.92 -9.64 -21.90
N ALA A 17 44.74 -9.10 -20.99
CA ALA A 17 44.26 -8.37 -19.83
C ALA A 17 43.46 -7.11 -20.21
N ALA A 18 43.91 -6.36 -21.22
CA ALA A 18 43.21 -5.20 -21.75
C ALA A 18 41.88 -5.59 -22.41
N ALA A 19 41.86 -6.68 -23.19
CA ALA A 19 40.64 -7.18 -23.82
C ALA A 19 39.61 -7.66 -22.78
N CYS A 20 40.05 -8.40 -21.76
CA CYS A 20 39.20 -8.81 -20.65
C CYS A 20 38.69 -7.60 -19.85
N GLY A 21 39.54 -6.62 -19.57
CA GLY A 21 39.15 -5.38 -18.89
C GLY A 21 38.12 -4.57 -19.66
N ALA A 22 38.31 -4.43 -20.98
CA ALA A 22 37.36 -3.73 -21.85
C ALA A 22 36.00 -4.45 -21.92
N PHE A 23 36.00 -5.79 -21.98
CA PHE A 23 34.78 -6.59 -21.97
C PHE A 23 33.99 -6.42 -20.67
N VAL A 24 34.67 -6.46 -19.51
CA VAL A 24 34.03 -6.24 -18.20
C VAL A 24 33.49 -4.82 -18.10
N ALA A 25 34.26 -3.81 -18.52
CA ALA A 25 33.81 -2.42 -18.50
C ALA A 25 32.57 -2.20 -19.39
N ALA A 26 32.52 -2.84 -20.56
CA ALA A 26 31.37 -2.77 -21.46
C ALA A 26 30.12 -3.43 -20.84
N MET A 27 30.26 -4.60 -20.22
CA MET A 27 29.15 -5.29 -19.54
C MET A 27 28.61 -4.48 -18.35
N VAL A 28 29.50 -3.88 -17.55
CA VAL A 28 29.11 -3.02 -16.42
C VAL A 28 28.44 -1.73 -16.93
N GLY A 29 28.97 -1.12 -17.99
CA GLY A 29 28.37 0.05 -18.62
C GLY A 29 26.97 -0.25 -19.18
N ALA A 30 26.79 -1.40 -19.82
CA ALA A 30 25.50 -1.84 -20.33
C ALA A 30 24.48 -2.09 -19.21
N ALA A 31 24.89 -2.72 -18.10
CA ALA A 31 24.03 -2.94 -16.95
C ALA A 31 23.56 -1.61 -16.31
N TYR A 32 24.45 -0.62 -16.22
CA TYR A 32 24.11 0.68 -15.66
C TYR A 32 23.23 1.52 -16.61
N ALA A 33 23.44 1.40 -17.93
CA ALA A 33 22.65 2.08 -18.95
C ALA A 33 21.26 1.45 -19.18
N ALA A 34 21.09 0.16 -18.88
CA ALA A 34 19.83 -0.56 -19.07
C ALA A 34 18.70 0.03 -18.21
N VAL A 35 18.99 0.44 -16.97
CA VAL A 35 17.99 1.00 -16.04
C VAL A 35 17.38 2.31 -16.54
N PRO A 36 18.13 3.37 -16.88
CA PRO A 36 17.56 4.61 -17.39
C PRO A 36 16.90 4.44 -18.76
N LEU A 37 17.43 3.57 -19.63
CA LEU A 37 16.82 3.28 -20.93
C LEU A 37 15.48 2.56 -20.77
N TYR A 38 15.41 1.58 -19.86
CA TYR A 38 14.17 0.88 -19.51
C TYR A 38 13.15 1.85 -18.89
N ASN A 39 13.58 2.72 -17.97
CA ASN A 39 12.71 3.74 -17.38
C ASN A 39 12.18 4.74 -18.43
N TRP A 40 13.02 5.19 -19.35
CA TRP A 40 12.60 6.08 -20.44
C TRP A 40 11.63 5.39 -21.40
N PHE A 41 11.88 4.12 -21.74
CA PHE A 41 11.01 3.31 -22.56
C PHE A 41 9.66 3.06 -21.87
N CYS A 42 9.64 2.62 -20.61
CA CYS A 42 8.43 2.42 -19.82
C CYS A 42 7.62 3.71 -19.64
N ARG A 43 8.28 4.87 -19.48
CA ARG A 43 7.60 6.17 -19.39
C ARG A 43 6.99 6.63 -20.72
N THR A 44 7.63 6.35 -21.84
CA THR A 44 7.19 6.81 -23.17
C THR A 44 6.12 5.89 -23.76
N THR A 45 6.20 4.59 -23.48
CA THR A 45 5.31 3.57 -24.06
C THR A 45 4.24 3.06 -23.09
N GLY A 46 4.37 3.31 -21.78
CA GLY A 46 3.47 2.77 -20.76
C GLY A 46 3.60 1.26 -20.52
N PHE A 47 4.64 0.63 -21.09
CA PHE A 47 4.87 -0.81 -21.01
C PHE A 47 5.18 -1.23 -19.57
N GLY A 48 4.31 -2.05 -18.96
CA GLY A 48 4.46 -2.57 -17.60
C GLY A 48 3.62 -1.87 -16.51
N GLY A 49 2.73 -0.93 -16.88
CA GLY A 49 1.78 -0.34 -15.94
C GLY A 49 2.42 0.45 -14.79
N THR A 50 3.64 0.95 -14.98
CA THR A 50 4.42 1.63 -13.93
C THR A 50 3.64 2.85 -13.42
N PRO A 51 3.15 2.82 -12.17
CA PRO A 51 2.31 3.89 -11.66
C PRO A 51 3.15 5.16 -11.55
N GLN A 52 2.71 6.23 -12.21
CA GLN A 52 3.20 7.56 -11.88
C GLN A 52 2.84 7.79 -10.40
N LEU A 53 3.80 8.19 -9.56
CA LEU A 53 3.47 8.71 -8.24
C LEU A 53 2.54 9.91 -8.48
N ALA A 54 1.24 9.69 -8.31
CA ALA A 54 0.25 10.74 -8.41
C ALA A 54 0.36 11.59 -7.14
N THR A 55 1.23 12.60 -7.18
CA THR A 55 1.35 13.63 -6.13
C THR A 55 0.11 14.54 -6.08
N ALA A 56 -0.83 14.40 -7.02
CA ALA A 56 -2.07 15.15 -7.05
C ALA A 56 -3.23 14.31 -7.60
N ALA A 57 -4.45 14.63 -7.16
CA ALA A 57 -5.67 14.08 -7.70
C ALA A 57 -5.72 14.25 -9.24
N PRO A 58 -6.35 13.32 -9.97
CA PRO A 58 -6.51 13.45 -11.41
C PRO A 58 -7.22 14.77 -11.77
N ALA A 59 -6.72 15.48 -12.78
CA ALA A 59 -7.26 16.76 -13.22
C ALA A 59 -8.60 16.66 -13.98
N GLU A 60 -9.01 15.45 -14.38
CA GLU A 60 -10.27 15.21 -15.08
C GLU A 60 -11.27 14.48 -14.18
N ILE A 61 -12.30 15.23 -13.76
CA ILE A 61 -13.51 14.66 -13.18
C ILE A 61 -14.41 14.23 -14.34
N LEU A 62 -14.55 12.91 -14.53
CA LEU A 62 -15.43 12.38 -15.57
C LEU A 62 -16.89 12.46 -15.10
N GLY A 63 -17.80 12.76 -16.02
CA GLY A 63 -19.22 12.96 -15.69
C GLY A 63 -19.97 11.71 -15.21
N ARG A 64 -19.37 10.52 -15.37
CA ARG A 64 -19.92 9.25 -14.90
C ARG A 64 -19.91 9.21 -13.37
N LYS A 65 -21.11 9.05 -12.79
CA LYS A 65 -21.30 8.89 -11.35
C LYS A 65 -21.34 7.41 -11.01
N LEU A 66 -20.68 7.05 -9.91
CA LEU A 66 -20.71 5.72 -9.33
C LEU A 66 -21.31 5.80 -7.94
N LYS A 67 -22.16 4.82 -7.62
CA LYS A 67 -22.70 4.68 -6.27
C LYS A 67 -21.74 3.88 -5.42
N VAL A 68 -21.12 4.52 -4.43
CA VAL A 68 -20.30 3.81 -3.44
C VAL A 68 -21.16 3.51 -2.23
N ARG A 69 -21.27 2.23 -1.89
CA ARG A 69 -21.97 1.72 -0.71
C ARG A 69 -20.95 1.45 0.40
N PHE A 70 -21.26 1.87 1.60
CA PHE A 70 -20.41 1.65 2.77
C PHE A 70 -21.06 0.63 3.68
N ASP A 71 -20.28 -0.39 3.99
CA ASP A 71 -20.68 -1.49 4.84
C ASP A 71 -19.69 -1.61 6.00
N ALA A 72 -20.22 -1.85 7.19
CA ALA A 72 -19.49 -1.78 8.44
C ALA A 72 -19.88 -2.98 9.31
N ASN A 73 -18.89 -3.82 9.60
CA ASN A 73 -19.07 -5.05 10.36
C ASN A 73 -18.09 -5.10 11.53
N VAL A 74 -18.49 -5.83 12.56
CA VAL A 74 -17.65 -6.14 13.72
C VAL A 74 -17.65 -7.65 13.90
N ALA A 75 -16.47 -8.25 13.98
CA ALA A 75 -16.29 -9.69 14.05
C ALA A 75 -15.45 -10.08 15.28
N GLY A 76 -15.45 -11.38 15.63
CA GLY A 76 -14.59 -11.92 16.68
C GLY A 76 -14.97 -11.53 18.11
N GLY A 77 -16.24 -11.16 18.35
CA GLY A 77 -16.73 -10.81 19.69
C GLY A 77 -16.20 -9.49 20.24
N LEU A 78 -15.67 -8.62 19.37
CA LEU A 78 -15.23 -7.28 19.74
C LEU A 78 -16.47 -6.44 20.16
N PRO A 79 -16.54 -5.93 21.39
CA PRO A 79 -17.69 -5.19 21.91
C PRO A 79 -17.69 -3.73 21.42
N TRP A 80 -17.55 -3.54 20.11
CA TRP A 80 -17.52 -2.24 19.47
C TRP A 80 -18.77 -2.04 18.64
N ARG A 81 -19.26 -0.80 18.62
CA ARG A 81 -20.27 -0.33 17.68
C ARG A 81 -19.57 0.43 16.57
N PHE A 82 -19.69 -0.05 15.34
CA PHE A 82 -19.04 0.53 14.17
C PHE A 82 -20.09 0.80 13.09
N GLU A 83 -20.28 2.07 12.73
CA GLU A 83 -21.29 2.49 11.78
C GLU A 83 -20.76 3.59 10.85
N PRO A 84 -21.09 3.55 9.55
CA PRO A 84 -20.79 4.65 8.65
C PRO A 84 -21.78 5.79 8.88
N GLU A 85 -21.33 7.04 8.76
CA GLU A 85 -22.22 8.20 8.81
C GLU A 85 -23.24 8.18 7.65
N GLN A 86 -22.81 7.67 6.49
CA GLN A 86 -23.63 7.56 5.28
C GLN A 86 -23.51 6.14 4.72
N ARG A 87 -24.64 5.50 4.38
CA ARG A 87 -24.65 4.13 3.81
C ARG A 87 -24.29 4.09 2.33
N SER A 88 -24.48 5.18 1.61
CA SER A 88 -24.12 5.29 0.20
C SER A 88 -23.92 6.74 -0.21
N VAL A 89 -22.98 6.97 -1.13
CA VAL A 89 -22.74 8.27 -1.75
C VAL A 89 -22.60 8.10 -3.26
N ASP A 90 -23.08 9.07 -4.03
CA ASP A 90 -22.85 9.15 -5.46
C ASP A 90 -21.61 10.01 -5.70
N VAL A 91 -20.57 9.43 -6.28
CA VAL A 91 -19.27 10.06 -6.50
C VAL A 91 -18.93 10.09 -7.97
N LYS A 92 -18.34 11.18 -8.44
CA LYS A 92 -17.80 11.23 -9.80
C LYS A 92 -16.45 10.56 -9.86
N ILE A 93 -16.13 9.95 -10.99
CA ILE A 93 -14.81 9.37 -11.21
C ILE A 93 -13.77 10.49 -11.21
N GLY A 94 -12.67 10.30 -10.47
CA GLY A 94 -11.64 11.30 -10.22
C GLY A 94 -11.92 12.24 -9.05
N GLU A 95 -13.13 12.23 -8.48
CA GLU A 95 -13.48 13.05 -7.31
C GLU A 95 -12.91 12.44 -6.02
N VAL A 96 -12.22 13.26 -5.24
CA VAL A 96 -11.72 12.88 -3.91
C VAL A 96 -12.83 13.11 -2.90
N VAL A 97 -13.22 12.05 -2.19
CA VAL A 97 -14.29 12.10 -1.20
C VAL A 97 -13.80 11.60 0.15
N THR A 98 -14.27 12.28 1.19
CA THR A 98 -14.01 11.94 2.58
C THR A 98 -15.32 11.48 3.23
N VAL A 99 -15.29 10.30 3.84
CA VAL A 99 -16.43 9.73 4.56
C VAL A 99 -16.00 9.38 5.98
N SER A 100 -16.81 9.76 6.96
CA SER A 100 -16.54 9.48 8.37
C SER A 100 -17.23 8.19 8.81
N TYR A 101 -16.51 7.38 9.56
CA TYR A 101 -17.05 6.24 10.28
C TYR A 101 -16.98 6.49 11.78
N GLN A 102 -18.04 6.15 12.50
CA GLN A 102 -18.08 6.25 13.94
C GLN A 102 -17.76 4.88 14.56
N VAL A 103 -16.80 4.85 15.48
CA VAL A 103 -16.47 3.68 16.30
C VAL A 103 -16.64 4.00 17.78
N ILE A 104 -17.28 3.11 18.52
CA ILE A 104 -17.55 3.25 19.96
C ILE A 104 -17.15 1.96 20.65
N ASN A 105 -16.30 2.04 21.68
CA ASN A 105 -16.03 0.90 22.55
C ASN A 105 -17.13 0.80 23.62
N GLU A 106 -18.00 -0.20 23.51
CA GLU A 106 -19.11 -0.41 24.46
C GLU A 106 -18.71 -1.23 25.69
N SER A 107 -17.45 -1.67 25.77
CA SER A 107 -16.96 -2.41 26.93
C SER A 107 -16.48 -1.52 28.06
N ALA A 108 -16.46 -2.10 29.27
CA ALA A 108 -15.91 -1.48 30.47
C ALA A 108 -14.36 -1.54 30.54
N ARG A 109 -13.69 -2.09 29.52
CA ARG A 109 -12.23 -2.25 29.48
C ARG A 109 -11.63 -1.60 28.24
N GLU A 110 -10.35 -1.24 28.32
CA GLU A 110 -9.62 -0.83 27.13
C GLU A 110 -9.52 -2.02 26.18
N THR A 111 -9.82 -1.79 24.90
CA THR A 111 -9.77 -2.83 23.87
C THR A 111 -9.04 -2.29 22.66
N GLU A 112 -8.43 -3.21 21.93
CA GLU A 112 -7.66 -2.89 20.74
C GLU A 112 -8.18 -3.71 19.57
N GLY A 113 -8.31 -3.05 18.41
CA GLY A 113 -8.88 -3.63 17.21
C GLY A 113 -8.15 -3.18 15.97
N VAL A 114 -8.15 -4.07 14.98
CA VAL A 114 -7.60 -3.81 13.64
C VAL A 114 -8.73 -3.86 12.61
N ALA A 115 -8.69 -2.94 11.66
CA ALA A 115 -9.66 -2.84 10.59
C ALA A 115 -9.15 -3.55 9.33
N SER A 116 -9.90 -4.54 8.83
CA SER A 116 -9.70 -5.08 7.49
C SER A 116 -10.75 -4.51 6.53
N TYR A 117 -10.41 -4.38 5.26
CA TYR A 117 -11.30 -3.84 4.25
C TYR A 117 -11.34 -4.72 3.01
N ASN A 118 -12.49 -4.70 2.34
CA ASN A 118 -12.70 -5.37 1.06
C ASN A 118 -13.51 -4.47 0.13
N VAL A 119 -13.21 -4.53 -1.17
CA VAL A 119 -13.92 -3.81 -2.22
C VAL A 119 -14.62 -4.82 -3.12
N SER A 120 -15.91 -4.60 -3.39
CA SER A 120 -16.71 -5.46 -4.27
C SER A 120 -17.38 -4.62 -5.37
N PRO A 121 -17.36 -5.07 -6.64
CA PRO A 121 -16.69 -6.28 -7.14
C PRO A 121 -15.15 -6.16 -7.15
N PRO A 122 -14.41 -7.29 -7.11
CA PRO A 122 -12.94 -7.26 -7.08
C PRO A 122 -12.31 -6.58 -8.29
N THR A 123 -12.98 -6.64 -9.45
CA THR A 123 -12.54 -5.99 -10.69
C THR A 123 -12.48 -4.47 -10.58
N ALA A 124 -13.39 -3.88 -9.78
CA ALA A 124 -13.39 -2.45 -9.49
C ALA A 124 -12.35 -2.05 -8.42
N GLY A 125 -11.91 -3.03 -7.61
CA GLY A 125 -10.95 -2.80 -6.53
C GLY A 125 -9.60 -2.27 -7.00
N ALA A 126 -9.17 -2.63 -8.20
CA ALA A 126 -7.92 -2.12 -8.81
C ALA A 126 -7.94 -0.61 -9.06
N TYR A 127 -9.13 -0.04 -9.30
CA TYR A 127 -9.33 1.37 -9.58
C TYR A 127 -9.73 2.17 -8.33
N PHE A 128 -10.00 1.50 -7.22
CA PHE A 128 -10.37 2.13 -5.96
C PHE A 128 -9.11 2.42 -5.14
N SER A 129 -8.68 3.68 -5.14
CA SER A 129 -7.48 4.12 -4.42
C SER A 129 -7.87 4.83 -3.13
N LYS A 130 -7.55 4.20 -1.99
CA LYS A 130 -7.72 4.81 -0.67
C LYS A 130 -6.46 5.62 -0.32
N ILE A 131 -6.63 6.92 -0.07
CA ILE A 131 -5.52 7.85 0.22
C ILE A 131 -5.05 7.70 1.68
N ASN A 132 -5.98 7.55 2.64
CA ASN A 132 -5.64 7.57 4.07
C ASN A 132 -5.79 6.19 4.73
N CYS A 133 -4.67 5.51 4.94
CA CYS A 133 -4.64 4.14 5.43
C CYS A 133 -4.69 4.04 6.98
N PHE A 134 -5.90 3.99 7.56
CA PHE A 134 -6.10 3.55 8.96
C PHE A 134 -5.94 2.03 9.15
N CYS A 135 -5.82 1.27 8.05
CA CYS A 135 -5.88 -0.19 8.04
C CYS A 135 -4.66 -0.90 8.65
N PHE A 136 -3.60 -0.17 9.00
CA PHE A 136 -2.38 -0.76 9.55
C PHE A 136 -2.01 -0.26 10.94
N THR A 137 -2.87 0.53 11.58
CA THR A 137 -2.62 1.03 12.93
C THR A 137 -3.67 0.45 13.86
N ASP A 138 -3.21 -0.35 14.81
CA ASP A 138 -4.04 -0.83 15.91
C ASP A 138 -4.74 0.36 16.57
N GLN A 139 -6.06 0.32 16.61
CA GLN A 139 -6.86 1.35 17.25
C GLN A 139 -7.09 0.91 18.69
N ARG A 140 -6.55 1.67 19.64
CA ARG A 140 -6.82 1.50 21.06
C ARG A 140 -7.93 2.45 21.49
N LEU A 141 -9.00 1.91 22.05
CA LEU A 141 -10.15 2.67 22.54
C LEU A 141 -10.34 2.40 24.03
N LYS A 142 -10.41 3.47 24.82
CA LYS A 142 -10.77 3.41 26.24
C LYS A 142 -12.25 2.98 26.40
N PRO A 143 -12.66 2.55 27.60
CA PRO A 143 -14.06 2.25 27.88
C PRO A 143 -14.98 3.41 27.54
N GLY A 144 -16.00 3.18 26.72
CA GLY A 144 -16.96 4.20 26.31
C GLY A 144 -16.42 5.28 25.36
N GLU A 145 -15.16 5.17 24.92
CA GLU A 145 -14.56 6.14 24.00
C GLU A 145 -15.21 6.04 22.62
N LYS A 146 -15.60 7.21 22.10
CA LYS A 146 -16.08 7.37 20.73
C LYS A 146 -14.98 8.01 19.89
N ARG A 147 -14.77 7.50 18.69
CA ARG A 147 -13.87 8.10 17.70
C ARG A 147 -14.50 8.13 16.32
N ASP A 148 -14.22 9.20 15.61
CA ASP A 148 -14.57 9.35 14.21
C ASP A 148 -13.32 9.07 13.35
N LEU A 149 -13.45 8.11 12.45
CA LEU A 149 -12.40 7.67 11.54
C LEU A 149 -12.74 8.15 10.13
N ALA A 150 -12.02 9.15 9.64
CA ALA A 150 -12.23 9.71 8.31
C ALA A 150 -11.50 8.88 7.25
N VAL A 151 -12.22 8.34 6.27
CA VAL A 151 -11.66 7.61 5.13
C VAL A 151 -11.71 8.51 3.90
N VAL A 152 -10.53 8.80 3.34
CA VAL A 152 -10.39 9.55 2.09
C VAL A 152 -10.09 8.58 0.96
N PHE A 153 -10.89 8.63 -0.11
CA PHE A 153 -10.73 7.76 -1.28
C PHE A 153 -11.07 8.52 -2.56
N PHE A 154 -10.64 7.96 -3.68
CA PHE A 154 -11.07 8.39 -5.02
C PHE A 154 -11.13 7.17 -5.94
N ILE A 155 -11.90 7.31 -7.02
CA ILE A 155 -12.00 6.31 -8.07
C ILE A 155 -11.14 6.78 -9.23
N ALA A 156 -10.20 5.94 -9.66
CA ALA A 156 -9.24 6.29 -10.69
C ALA A 156 -9.92 6.40 -12.07
N PRO A 157 -9.57 7.40 -12.90
CA PRO A 157 -10.20 7.64 -14.21
C PRO A 157 -9.96 6.52 -15.23
N GLU A 158 -8.96 5.67 -14.99
CA GLU A 158 -8.69 4.48 -15.81
C GLU A 158 -9.89 3.51 -15.85
N LEU A 159 -10.78 3.55 -14.85
CA LEU A 159 -12.00 2.73 -14.83
C LEU A 159 -12.88 2.95 -16.07
N VAL A 160 -12.89 4.16 -16.65
CA VAL A 160 -13.70 4.48 -17.84
C VAL A 160 -13.06 3.99 -19.14
N LYS A 161 -11.76 3.69 -19.11
CA LYS A 161 -11.03 3.16 -20.27
C LYS A 161 -11.15 1.63 -20.38
N ASP A 162 -11.61 0.99 -19.32
CA ASP A 162 -11.77 -0.46 -19.24
C ASP A 162 -13.20 -0.86 -19.65
N SER A 163 -13.33 -1.41 -20.86
CA SER A 163 -14.60 -1.86 -21.41
C SER A 163 -15.28 -2.95 -20.57
N GLU A 164 -14.52 -3.72 -19.78
CA GLU A 164 -15.12 -4.73 -18.89
C GLU A 164 -15.84 -4.10 -17.70
N GLN A 165 -15.55 -2.83 -17.38
CA GLN A 165 -16.16 -2.08 -16.28
C GLN A 165 -17.23 -1.09 -16.73
N ASP A 166 -17.63 -1.08 -18.01
CA ASP A 166 -18.65 -0.16 -18.53
C ASP A 166 -20.03 -0.33 -17.87
N GLY A 167 -20.37 -1.56 -17.47
CA GLY A 167 -21.63 -1.86 -16.75
C GLY A 167 -21.56 -1.67 -15.22
N LEU A 168 -20.43 -1.21 -14.69
CA LEU A 168 -20.27 -1.04 -13.24
C LEU A 168 -20.89 0.28 -12.77
N ASP A 169 -21.99 0.21 -12.02
CA ASP A 169 -22.63 1.41 -11.45
C ASP A 169 -22.44 1.51 -9.93
N THR A 170 -22.14 0.41 -9.26
CA THR A 170 -22.09 0.33 -7.80
C THR A 170 -20.82 -0.36 -7.31
N ILE A 171 -20.14 0.27 -6.36
CA ILE A 171 -18.98 -0.28 -5.65
C ILE A 171 -19.36 -0.38 -4.18
N THR A 172 -19.05 -1.49 -3.53
CA THR A 172 -19.27 -1.66 -2.09
C THR A 172 -17.92 -1.73 -1.39
N LEU A 173 -17.71 -0.81 -0.45
CA LEU A 173 -16.58 -0.79 0.47
C LEU A 173 -17.04 -1.37 1.80
N SER A 174 -16.62 -2.59 2.08
CA SER A 174 -16.90 -3.28 3.34
C SER A 174 -15.71 -3.19 4.27
N TYR A 175 -15.93 -2.64 5.46
CA TYR A 175 -14.97 -2.64 6.56
C TYR A 175 -15.41 -3.65 7.63
N THR A 176 -14.46 -4.45 8.11
CA THR A 176 -14.68 -5.38 9.23
C THR A 176 -13.63 -5.16 10.31
N MET A 177 -14.10 -4.87 11.52
CA MET A 177 -13.25 -4.73 12.70
C MET A 177 -13.01 -6.09 13.36
N TYR A 178 -11.75 -6.40 13.64
CA TYR A 178 -11.33 -7.60 14.34
C TYR A 178 -10.59 -7.23 15.63
N PRO A 179 -10.69 -8.04 16.70
CA PRO A 179 -9.86 -7.86 17.89
C PRO A 179 -8.38 -8.03 17.53
N SER A 180 -7.51 -7.14 18.01
CA SER A 180 -6.07 -7.33 17.89
C SER A 180 -5.65 -8.49 18.80
N ARG A 181 -4.63 -9.26 18.39
CA ARG A 181 -4.07 -10.36 19.21
C ARG A 181 -3.43 -9.88 20.53
N GLN A 182 -3.31 -8.57 20.76
CA GLN A 182 -2.72 -8.00 21.98
C GLN A 182 -3.76 -7.64 23.04
N ALA A 183 -5.06 -7.86 22.78
CA ALA A 183 -6.12 -7.72 23.78
C ALA A 183 -6.13 -8.87 24.83
N GLU A 184 -4.96 -9.40 25.20
CA GLU A 184 -4.82 -10.18 26.44
C GLU A 184 -4.59 -9.21 27.61
N PRO A 185 -5.51 -9.16 28.59
CA PRO A 185 -5.26 -8.43 29.82
C PRO A 185 -4.22 -9.21 30.64
N GLY A 186 -2.93 -8.93 30.45
CA GLY A 186 -1.90 -9.70 31.17
C GLY A 186 -0.43 -9.31 31.02
N ARG A 187 -0.08 -8.19 30.36
CA ARG A 187 1.33 -7.79 30.19
C ARG A 187 1.75 -6.49 30.89
N ALA A 188 0.84 -5.74 31.51
CA ALA A 188 1.17 -4.46 32.14
C ALA A 188 1.83 -4.56 33.54
N GLU A 189 1.92 -5.73 34.20
CA GLU A 189 2.38 -5.80 35.61
C GLU A 189 3.60 -6.71 35.90
N ARG A 190 4.35 -7.19 34.89
CA ARG A 190 5.56 -8.02 35.13
C ARG A 190 6.90 -7.30 34.93
N GLY A 191 6.91 -5.96 35.01
CA GLY A 191 8.14 -5.16 34.86
C GLY A 191 8.69 -4.51 36.12
N ALA A 192 7.96 -4.47 37.24
CA ALA A 192 8.30 -3.58 38.36
C ALA A 192 8.69 -4.28 39.69
N ALA A 193 8.82 -5.62 39.73
CA ALA A 193 9.04 -6.34 40.98
C ALA A 193 10.25 -7.30 40.94
N SER A 194 11.44 -6.83 40.54
CA SER A 194 12.68 -7.60 40.78
C SER A 194 13.91 -6.79 41.20
N ALA A 195 13.75 -5.54 41.66
CA ALA A 195 14.87 -4.75 42.20
C ALA A 195 14.59 -4.41 43.67
N GLY A 196 14.80 -5.39 44.56
CA GLY A 196 14.70 -5.16 46.00
C GLY A 196 14.81 -6.45 46.82
N GLY A 197 16.02 -6.93 47.05
CA GLY A 197 16.26 -7.84 48.17
C GLY A 197 17.51 -8.73 48.09
N ARG A 198 18.32 -8.63 49.17
CA ARG A 198 19.45 -9.47 49.62
C ARG A 198 20.84 -9.05 49.13
N SER A 199 21.86 -9.03 49.97
CA SER A 199 22.06 -9.14 51.43
C SER A 199 23.50 -8.73 51.67
#